data_AF-A0A969GTC2-F1
#
_entry.id   AF-A0A969GTC2-F1
#
_cell.length_a   1.000
_cell.length_b   1.000
_cell.length_c   1.000
_cell.angle_alpha   90.00
_cell.angle_beta   90.00
_cell.angle_gamma   90.00
#
_symmetry.space_group_name_H-M   'P 1'
#
loop_
_entity.id
_entity.type
_entity.pdbx_description
1 polymer ?
#
loop_
_entity_poly.entity_id
_entity_poly.type
_entity_poly.pdbx_seq_one_letter_code
_entity_poly.pdbx_strand_id
1 'polypeptide(L)'
;MPAPLLVMEVVSPGQTNRTRDYEDKRAQYQMRGILEYWLLDPEQQVVIVLALVNGVYQERQFQSSSRIVSPLFPAVALTAEQVLNPVE
;
A
#
# COMPACT_ATOMS: atom_id res chain seq x y z
N MET A 1 -17.46 7.94 -12.72
CA MET A 1 -17.46 7.35 -11.37
C MET A 1 -16.32 7.98 -10.58
N PRO A 2 -16.50 8.34 -9.30
CA PRO A 2 -15.40 8.83 -8.48
C PRO A 2 -14.33 7.74 -8.29
N ALA A 3 -13.07 8.16 -8.14
CA ALA A 3 -11.99 7.25 -7.78
C ALA A 3 -12.21 6.69 -6.35
N PRO A 4 -11.77 5.45 -6.06
CA PRO A 4 -11.79 4.93 -4.70
C PRO A 4 -10.85 5.75 -3.80
N LEU A 5 -11.18 5.84 -2.51
CA LEU A 5 -10.33 6.51 -1.52
C LEU A 5 -9.03 5.73 -1.25
N LEU A 6 -9.14 4.40 -1.19
CA LEU A 6 -8.05 3.47 -0.90
C LEU A 6 -8.09 2.31 -1.89
N VAL A 7 -6.91 1.94 -2.39
CA VAL A 7 -6.67 0.66 -3.07
C VAL A 7 -5.57 -0.07 -2.32
N MET A 8 -5.74 -1.37 -2.11
CA MET A 8 -4.71 -2.24 -1.53
C MET A 8 -4.44 -3.37 -2.52
N GLU A 9 -3.17 -3.62 -2.81
CA GLU A 9 -2.73 -4.68 -3.70
C GLU A 9 -1.79 -5.62 -2.96
N VAL A 10 -2.08 -6.93 -3.03
CA VAL A 10 -1.16 -7.96 -2.54
C VAL A 10 -0.19 -8.30 -3.65
N VAL A 11 1.08 -7.97 -3.44
CA VAL A 11 2.14 -8.19 -4.43
C VAL A 11 2.38 -9.68 -4.55
N SER A 12 2.15 -10.21 -5.74
CA SER A 12 2.42 -11.61 -6.05
C SER A 12 3.90 -11.81 -6.40
N PRO A 13 4.46 -13.02 -6.18
CA PRO A 13 5.83 -13.34 -6.55
C PRO A 13 6.18 -13.07 -8.03
N GLY A 14 7.46 -12.81 -8.27
CA GLY A 14 8.05 -12.69 -9.61
C GLY A 14 8.13 -11.27 -10.15
N GLN A 15 9.19 -11.00 -10.93
CA GLN A 15 9.57 -9.65 -11.37
C GLN A 15 8.46 -8.91 -12.12
N THR A 16 7.72 -9.60 -13.00
CA THR A 16 6.62 -8.99 -13.76
C THR A 16 5.50 -8.45 -12.85
N ASN A 17 5.12 -9.21 -11.82
CA ASN A 17 4.08 -8.77 -10.88
C ASN A 17 4.58 -7.61 -10.03
N ARG A 18 5.84 -7.67 -9.58
CA ARG A 18 6.48 -6.58 -8.83
C ARG A 18 6.50 -5.28 -9.63
N THR A 19 6.98 -5.31 -10.88
CA THR A 19 7.00 -4.12 -11.76
C THR A 19 5.58 -3.57 -11.97
N ARG A 20 4.60 -4.44 -12.23
CA ARG A 20 3.20 -4.02 -12.38
C ARG A 20 2.68 -3.26 -11.16
N ASP A 21 2.88 -3.79 -9.96
CA ASP A 21 2.28 -3.21 -8.75
C ASP A 21 3.10 -2.01 -8.22
N TYR A 22 4.43 -2.11 -8.19
CA TYR A 22 5.30 -1.04 -7.68
C TYR A 22 5.44 0.16 -8.64
N GLU A 23 5.32 -0.05 -9.95
CA GLU A 23 5.59 0.98 -10.96
C GLU A 23 4.32 1.33 -11.76
N ASP A 24 3.79 0.39 -12.53
CA ASP A 24 2.71 0.67 -13.49
C ASP A 24 1.41 1.11 -12.81
N LYS A 25 0.95 0.34 -11.82
CA LYS A 25 -0.25 0.66 -11.04
C LYS A 25 -0.04 1.88 -10.19
N ARG A 26 1.13 2.04 -9.55
CA ARG A 26 1.46 3.24 -8.78
C ARG A 26 1.32 4.50 -9.64
N ALA A 27 1.90 4.52 -10.84
CA ALA A 27 1.78 5.64 -11.77
C ALA A 27 0.33 5.86 -12.20
N GLN A 28 -0.38 4.78 -12.55
CA GLN A 28 -1.79 4.86 -12.95
C GLN A 28 -2.69 5.42 -11.85
N TYR A 29 -2.53 4.96 -10.60
CA TYR A 29 -3.35 5.36 -9.47
C TYR A 29 -3.06 6.79 -9.02
N GLN A 30 -1.80 7.22 -9.09
CA GLN A 30 -1.41 8.61 -8.86
C GLN A 30 -2.10 9.54 -9.86
N MET A 31 -2.03 9.22 -11.16
CA MET A 31 -2.70 10.00 -12.21
C MET A 31 -4.22 10.02 -12.06
N ARG A 32 -4.81 8.96 -11.51
CA ARG A 32 -6.25 8.87 -11.22
C ARG A 32 -6.68 9.55 -9.92
N GLY A 33 -5.74 10.06 -9.13
CA GLY A 33 -6.03 10.78 -7.90
C GLY A 33 -6.53 9.90 -6.75
N ILE A 34 -6.16 8.62 -6.71
CA ILE A 34 -6.48 7.74 -5.58
C ILE A 34 -5.68 8.21 -4.35
N LEU A 35 -6.38 8.52 -3.26
CA LEU A 35 -5.78 9.21 -2.11
C LEU A 35 -4.79 8.33 -1.32
N GLU A 36 -5.07 7.04 -1.16
CA GLU A 36 -4.11 6.07 -0.62
C GLU A 36 -3.98 4.82 -1.48
N TYR A 37 -2.74 4.39 -1.71
CA TYR A 37 -2.42 3.13 -2.37
C TYR A 37 -1.49 2.30 -1.48
N TRP A 38 -1.90 1.09 -1.11
CA TRP A 38 -1.10 0.20 -0.27
C TRP A 38 -0.57 -0.97 -1.07
N LEU A 39 0.72 -1.25 -0.92
CA LEU A 39 1.36 -2.46 -1.39
C LEU A 39 1.60 -3.37 -0.19
N LEU A 40 0.98 -4.55 -0.21
CA LEU A 40 1.19 -5.59 0.79
C LEU A 40 2.13 -6.61 0.13
N ASP A 41 3.39 -6.66 0.54
CA ASP A 41 4.41 -7.53 -0.07
C ASP A 41 4.87 -8.62 0.92
N PRO A 42 4.28 -9.82 0.85
CA PRO A 42 4.65 -10.93 1.73
C PRO A 42 6.07 -11.46 1.48
N GLU A 43 6.62 -11.36 0.27
CA GLU A 43 8.00 -11.82 0.00
C GLU A 43 9.01 -10.93 0.72
N GLN A 44 8.80 -9.61 0.69
CA GLN A 44 9.67 -8.63 1.35
C GLN A 44 9.27 -8.34 2.81
N GLN A 45 8.18 -8.96 3.29
CA GLN A 45 7.61 -8.74 4.61
C GLN A 45 7.41 -7.24 4.93
N VAL A 46 6.88 -6.48 3.97
CA VAL A 46 6.67 -5.03 4.08
C VAL A 46 5.27 -4.62 3.64
N VAL A 47 4.69 -3.68 4.37
CA VAL A 47 3.51 -2.91 3.96
C VAL A 47 3.97 -1.50 3.61
N ILE A 48 3.66 -1.06 2.39
CA ILE A 48 4.00 0.28 1.91
C ILE A 48 2.71 1.07 1.75
N VAL A 49 2.59 2.19 2.47
CA VAL A 49 1.48 3.15 2.34
C VAL A 49 1.94 4.32 1.50
N LEU A 50 1.27 4.53 0.36
CA LEU A 50 1.46 5.67 -0.53
C LEU A 50 0.29 6.63 -0.35
N ALA A 51 0.53 7.79 0.26
CA ALA A 51 -0.46 8.84 0.44
C ALA A 51 -0.29 9.93 -0.62
N LEU A 52 -1.37 10.28 -1.33
CA LEU A 52 -1.32 11.29 -2.38
C LEU A 52 -1.29 12.68 -1.76
N VAL A 53 -0.18 13.41 -1.94
CA VAL A 53 0.00 14.78 -1.45
C VAL A 53 0.41 15.65 -2.62
N ASN A 54 -0.39 16.69 -2.91
CA ASN A 54 -0.16 17.60 -4.03
C ASN A 54 0.05 16.88 -5.38
N GLY A 55 -0.71 15.82 -5.62
CA GLY A 55 -0.67 15.04 -6.87
C GLY A 55 0.48 14.04 -6.98
N VAL A 56 1.29 13.86 -5.93
CA VAL A 56 2.41 12.92 -5.89
C VAL A 56 2.29 12.01 -4.67
N TYR A 57 2.54 10.71 -4.85
CA TYR A 57 2.55 9.77 -3.74
C TYR A 57 3.77 9.97 -2.84
N GLN A 58 3.52 10.17 -1.55
CA GLN A 58 4.50 10.07 -0.48
C GLN A 58 4.45 8.69 0.13
N GLU A 59 5.61 8.05 0.24
CA GLU A 59 5.76 6.67 0.65
C GLU A 59 6.14 6.53 2.12
N ARG A 60 5.54 5.57 2.82
CA ARG A 60 5.98 5.09 4.13
C ARG A 60 5.93 3.58 4.18
N GLN A 61 6.99 2.97 4.70
CA GLN A 61 7.13 1.52 4.80
C GLN A 61 6.99 1.07 6.26
N PHE A 62 6.34 -0.06 6.45
CA PHE A 62 6.10 -0.67 7.76
C PHE A 62 6.46 -2.16 7.68
N GLN A 63 7.20 -2.64 8.67
CA GLN A 63 7.66 -4.03 8.77
C GLN A 63 7.45 -4.54 10.19
N SER A 64 7.35 -5.87 10.34
CA SER A 64 7.23 -6.55 11.63
C SER A 64 6.12 -5.94 12.51
N SER A 65 6.41 -5.65 13.78
CA SER A 65 5.47 -5.09 14.76
C SER A 65 5.23 -3.57 14.60
N SER A 66 5.75 -2.93 13.54
CA SER A 66 5.49 -1.52 13.28
C SER A 66 4.02 -1.28 12.96
N ARG A 67 3.37 -0.38 13.70
CA ARG A 67 1.98 0.01 13.48
C ARG A 67 1.87 0.80 12.17
N ILE A 68 0.96 0.37 11.30
CA ILE A 68 0.67 1.05 10.05
C ILE A 68 -0.04 2.38 10.35
N VAL A 69 0.46 3.46 9.76
CA VAL A 69 -0.13 4.80 9.88
C VAL A 69 -0.74 5.21 8.55
N SER A 70 -2.06 5.33 8.55
CA SER A 70 -2.87 5.82 7.43
C SER A 70 -3.37 7.24 7.71
N PRO A 71 -3.09 8.23 6.84
CA PRO A 71 -3.67 9.57 6.97
C PRO A 71 -5.20 9.59 6.86
N LEU A 72 -5.80 8.76 6.00
CA LEU A 72 -7.24 8.67 5.79
C LEU A 72 -7.95 7.82 6.84
N PHE A 73 -7.28 6.79 7.36
CA PHE A 73 -7.85 5.83 8.31
C PHE A 73 -7.05 5.77 9.62
N PRO A 74 -6.99 6.86 10.40
CA PRO A 74 -6.16 6.92 11.62
C PRO A 74 -6.58 5.93 12.72
N ALA A 75 -7.81 5.41 12.65
CA ALA A 75 -8.31 4.39 13.57
C ALA A 75 -7.72 2.99 13.31
N VAL A 76 -7.09 2.76 12.16
CA VAL A 76 -6.41 1.48 11.89
C VAL A 76 -5.32 1.26 12.94
N ALA A 77 -5.37 0.10 13.58
CA ALA A 77 -4.49 -0.29 14.68
C ALA A 77 -3.82 -1.64 14.41
N LEU A 78 -3.46 -1.89 13.16
CA LEU A 78 -2.78 -3.10 12.72
C LEU A 78 -1.28 -2.86 12.53
N THR A 79 -0.48 -3.88 12.81
CA THR A 79 0.93 -3.93 12.43
C THR A 79 1.11 -4.55 11.04
N ALA A 80 2.27 -4.34 10.42
CA ALA A 80 2.60 -5.00 9.15
C ALA A 80 2.56 -6.53 9.28
N GLU A 81 3.07 -7.08 10.38
CA GLU A 81 3.02 -8.51 10.68
C GLU A 81 1.59 -9.06 10.75
N GLN A 82 0.67 -8.37 11.43
CA GLN A 82 -0.73 -8.81 11.53
C GLN A 82 -1.44 -8.80 10.17
N VAL A 83 -1.05 -7.91 9.26
CA VAL A 83 -1.62 -7.81 7.91
C VAL A 83 -1.06 -8.89 6.99
N LEU A 84 0.25 -9.15 7.06
CA LEU A 84 0.93 -10.07 6.15
C LEU A 84 0.86 -11.53 6.61
N ASN A 85 0.77 -11.76 7.92
CA ASN A 85 0.72 -13.08 8.55
C ASN A 85 -0.45 -13.16 9.55
N PRO A 86 -1.71 -13.07 9.09
CA PRO A 86 -2.86 -13.15 9.97
C PRO A 86 -2.92 -14.53 10.65
N VAL A 87 -3.27 -14.55 11.94
CA VAL A 87 -3.54 -15.79 12.67
C VAL A 87 -4.95 -16.25 12.31
N GLU A 88 -5.12 -17.52 11.95
CA GLU A 88 -6.43 -18.16 11.69
C GLU A 88 -7.31 -18.24 12.94
#